data_AF-A0A4Z1A4S0-F1
#
_entry.id   AF-A0A4Z1A4S0-F1
#
_cell.length_a   1.000
_cell.length_b   1.000
_cell.length_c   1.000
_cell.angle_alpha   90.00
_cell.angle_beta   90.00
_cell.angle_gamma   90.00
#
_symmetry.space_group_name_H-M   'P 1'
#
loop_
_entity.id
_entity.type
_entity.pdbx_description
1 polymer ?
#
loop_
_entity_poly.entity_id
_entity_poly.type
_entity_poly.pdbx_seq_one_letter_code
_entity_poly.pdbx_strand_id
1 'polypeptide(L)'
;MDFFRSVRFLLLLFGGIIYSTYPLFANFLVTPEETIRLEFPSHVRNQIRFCKQNPMQVYGRNPIGSQNICITVLEGEVAMESFFTEEMEETSETQWTFYDPTGKQIFPLVSWEGSEPMVFVSLVRSKRGQFGVQLQRKKDGAYFFYRTKLANWVVM
;
A
#
# COMPACT_ATOMS: atom_id res chain seq x y z
N MET A 1 56.40 -0.44 -1.74
CA MET A 1 55.39 0.65 -1.78
C MET A 1 54.18 0.29 -2.62
N ASP A 2 54.31 -0.56 -3.64
CA ASP A 2 53.21 -0.87 -4.57
C ASP A 2 52.08 -1.72 -3.98
N PHE A 3 52.39 -2.61 -3.02
CA PHE A 3 51.37 -3.43 -2.35
C PHE A 3 50.32 -2.59 -1.61
N PHE A 4 50.75 -1.60 -0.80
CA PHE A 4 49.85 -0.70 -0.08
C PHE A 4 49.03 0.20 -1.02
N ARG A 5 49.59 0.55 -2.19
CA ARG A 5 48.89 1.34 -3.21
C ARG A 5 47.78 0.53 -3.89
N SER A 6 48.04 -0.74 -4.20
CA SER A 6 47.04 -1.66 -4.78
C SER A 6 45.92 -1.98 -3.79
N VAL A 7 46.23 -2.20 -2.51
CA VAL A 7 45.21 -2.45 -1.46
C VAL A 7 44.31 -1.24 -1.25
N ARG A 8 44.88 -0.03 -1.20
CA ARG A 8 44.10 1.22 -1.06
C ARG A 8 43.16 1.43 -2.26
N PHE A 9 43.62 1.12 -3.47
CA PHE A 9 42.80 1.24 -4.67
C PHE A 9 41.63 0.24 -4.68
N LEU A 10 41.89 -1.02 -4.29
CA LEU A 10 40.86 -2.05 -4.13
C LEU A 10 39.78 -1.65 -3.11
N LEU A 11 40.17 -1.10 -1.96
CA LEU A 11 39.23 -0.65 -0.92
C LEU A 11 38.34 0.50 -1.41
N LEU A 12 38.90 1.47 -2.14
CA LEU A 12 38.12 2.57 -2.71
C LEU A 12 37.14 2.09 -3.78
N LEU A 13 37.55 1.12 -4.60
CA LEU A 13 36.71 0.54 -5.65
C LEU A 13 35.56 -0.27 -5.03
N PHE A 14 35.85 -1.07 -4.00
CA PHE A 14 34.83 -1.82 -3.27
C PHE A 14 33.85 -0.91 -2.52
N GLY A 15 34.35 0.13 -1.85
CA GLY A 15 33.52 1.14 -1.19
C GLY A 15 32.63 1.91 -2.18
N GLY A 16 33.13 2.23 -3.37
CA GLY A 16 32.34 2.87 -4.43
C GLY A 16 31.24 1.96 -4.98
N ILE A 17 31.51 0.66 -5.13
CA ILE A 17 30.48 -0.31 -5.54
C ILE A 17 29.41 -0.45 -4.46
N ILE A 18 29.78 -0.57 -3.18
CA ILE A 18 28.80 -0.65 -2.09
C ILE A 18 27.96 0.63 -2.02
N TYR A 19 28.59 1.81 -2.08
CA TYR A 19 27.87 3.08 -2.02
C TYR A 19 26.90 3.27 -3.19
N SER A 20 27.31 2.87 -4.40
CA SER A 20 26.46 2.97 -5.60
C SER A 20 25.33 1.93 -5.64
N THR A 21 25.53 0.75 -5.05
CA THR A 21 24.51 -0.33 -5.03
C THR A 21 23.62 -0.30 -3.79
N TYR A 22 24.03 0.36 -2.70
CA TYR A 22 23.24 0.55 -1.49
C TYR A 22 21.80 1.04 -1.75
N PRO A 23 21.54 2.08 -2.58
CA PRO A 23 20.18 2.51 -2.87
C PRO A 23 19.35 1.50 -3.67
N LEU A 24 19.98 0.54 -4.36
CA LEU A 24 19.28 -0.56 -5.04
C LEU A 24 18.77 -1.61 -4.04
N PHE A 25 19.47 -1.79 -2.92
CA PHE A 25 19.06 -2.70 -1.84
C PHE A 25 18.19 -2.03 -0.77
N ALA A 26 18.22 -0.70 -0.66
CA ALA A 26 17.46 0.06 0.34
C ALA A 26 15.98 0.28 0.00
N ASN A 27 15.50 -0.13 -1.18
CA ASN A 27 14.12 0.07 -1.62
C ASN A 27 13.35 -1.24 -1.73
N PHE A 28 13.23 -1.98 -0.62
CA PHE A 28 12.03 -2.81 -0.48
C PHE A 28 10.89 -1.83 -0.17
N LEU A 29 10.02 -1.60 -1.15
CA LEU A 29 8.79 -0.82 -0.99
C LEU A 29 7.89 -1.53 0.02
N VAL A 30 8.14 -1.26 1.30
CA VAL A 30 7.43 -1.79 2.45
C VAL A 30 6.89 -0.57 3.16
N THR A 31 5.58 -0.56 3.45
CA THR A 31 5.03 0.47 4.33
C THR A 31 5.68 0.35 5.71
N PRO A 32 5.89 1.46 6.43
CA PRO A 32 6.42 1.38 7.79
C PRO A 32 5.47 0.53 8.66
N GLU A 33 5.99 0.01 9.78
CA GLU A 33 5.18 -0.72 10.77
C GLU A 33 4.28 0.21 11.61
N GLU A 34 4.22 1.48 11.25
CA GLU A 34 3.50 2.54 11.95
C GLU A 34 2.07 2.73 11.44
N THR A 35 1.32 3.60 12.13
CA THR A 35 -0.05 4.00 11.75
C THR A 35 -0.08 4.70 10.39
N ILE A 36 -0.87 4.16 9.47
CA ILE A 36 -1.12 4.73 8.15
C ILE A 36 -2.28 5.72 8.26
N ARG A 37 -2.12 6.93 7.75
CA ARG A 37 -3.15 7.98 7.76
C ARG A 37 -3.90 7.97 6.43
N LEU A 38 -5.22 7.85 6.49
CA LEU A 38 -6.12 7.89 5.34
C LEU A 38 -7.00 9.14 5.41
N GLU A 39 -6.82 10.06 4.48
CA GLU A 39 -7.60 11.29 4.38
C GLU A 39 -8.66 11.15 3.29
N PHE A 40 -9.93 11.19 3.69
CA PHE A 40 -11.05 11.08 2.76
C PHE A 40 -11.56 12.45 2.28
N PRO A 41 -12.05 12.55 1.03
CA PRO A 41 -12.73 13.75 0.56
C PRO A 41 -13.91 14.10 1.49
N SER A 42 -14.00 15.37 1.91
CA SER A 42 -14.90 15.86 2.96
C SER A 42 -16.38 15.53 2.76
N HIS A 43 -16.83 15.36 1.52
CA HIS A 43 -18.24 15.11 1.19
C HIS A 43 -18.73 13.67 1.47
N VAL A 44 -17.84 12.75 1.88
CA VAL A 44 -18.14 11.31 1.88
C VAL A 44 -17.92 10.61 3.22
N ARG A 45 -17.45 11.34 4.24
CA ARG A 45 -16.88 10.80 5.49
C ARG A 45 -17.77 9.82 6.26
N ASN A 46 -19.07 10.05 6.34
CA ASN A 46 -19.90 9.38 7.33
C ASN A 46 -20.47 8.01 6.88
N GLN A 47 -20.19 7.57 5.65
CA GLN A 47 -20.80 6.36 5.09
C GLN A 47 -19.86 5.66 4.09
N ILE A 48 -18.56 5.65 4.37
CA ILE A 48 -17.56 4.97 3.54
C ILE A 48 -17.69 3.47 3.73
N ARG A 49 -17.59 2.73 2.63
CA ARG A 49 -17.54 1.26 2.64
C ARG A 49 -16.22 0.79 2.09
N PHE A 50 -15.59 -0.16 2.76
CA PHE A 50 -14.43 -0.87 2.25
C PHE A 50 -14.88 -2.24 1.76
N CYS A 51 -14.76 -2.46 0.44
CA CYS A 51 -15.38 -3.60 -0.21
C CYS A 51 -14.35 -4.49 -0.89
N LYS A 52 -14.53 -5.81 -0.73
CA LYS A 52 -13.84 -6.84 -1.49
C LYS A 52 -14.29 -6.76 -2.95
N GLN A 53 -13.34 -6.60 -3.86
CA GLN A 53 -13.56 -6.58 -5.29
C GLN A 53 -13.56 -8.00 -5.87
N ASN A 54 -14.21 -8.17 -7.02
CA ASN A 54 -14.21 -9.44 -7.73
C ASN A 54 -12.78 -9.74 -8.25
N PRO A 55 -12.24 -10.94 -7.99
CA PRO A 55 -10.88 -11.33 -8.38
C PRO A 55 -10.62 -11.35 -9.90
N MET A 56 -11.64 -11.23 -10.76
CA MET A 56 -11.43 -11.05 -12.21
C MET A 56 -11.03 -9.62 -12.60
N GLN A 57 -11.13 -8.65 -11.68
CA GLN A 57 -10.86 -7.23 -11.93
C GLN A 57 -9.86 -6.68 -10.90
N VAL A 58 -8.61 -7.13 -10.97
CA VAL A 58 -7.57 -6.85 -9.95
C VAL A 58 -6.81 -5.53 -10.20
N TYR A 59 -7.19 -4.77 -11.24
CA TYR A 59 -6.51 -3.53 -11.61
C TYR A 59 -7.49 -2.51 -12.21
N GLY A 60 -7.47 -1.27 -11.71
CA GLY A 60 -8.22 -0.15 -12.28
C GLY A 60 -9.42 0.34 -11.45
N ARG A 61 -10.31 1.09 -12.12
CA ARG A 61 -11.54 1.62 -11.51
C ARG A 61 -12.66 0.62 -11.70
N ASN A 62 -13.05 -0.08 -10.64
CA ASN A 62 -14.07 -1.13 -10.74
C ASN A 62 -15.37 -0.67 -10.06
N PRO A 63 -16.52 -0.75 -10.74
CA PRO A 63 -17.80 -0.50 -10.11
C PRO A 63 -18.06 -1.53 -9.01
N ILE A 64 -18.82 -1.14 -7.98
CA ILE A 64 -19.24 -2.08 -6.95
C ILE A 64 -20.20 -3.11 -7.57
N GLY A 65 -19.87 -4.40 -7.46
CA GLY A 65 -20.79 -5.47 -7.80
C GLY A 65 -21.81 -5.63 -6.67
N SER A 66 -23.05 -6.00 -6.99
CA SER A 66 -24.12 -6.24 -6.00
C SER A 66 -23.82 -7.38 -5.02
N GLN A 67 -22.77 -8.18 -5.27
CA GLN A 67 -22.33 -9.31 -4.45
C GLN A 67 -21.04 -9.02 -3.66
N ASN A 68 -20.53 -7.78 -3.66
CA ASN A 68 -19.28 -7.46 -2.98
C ASN A 68 -19.49 -7.42 -1.45
N ILE A 69 -18.67 -8.16 -0.71
CA ILE A 69 -18.61 -8.08 0.75
C ILE A 69 -18.01 -6.73 1.14
N CYS A 70 -18.78 -5.93 1.88
CA CYS A 70 -18.43 -4.56 2.25
C CYS A 70 -18.54 -4.37 3.75
N ILE A 71 -17.60 -3.61 4.31
CA ILE A 71 -17.56 -3.24 5.72
C ILE A 71 -17.60 -1.73 5.83
N THR A 72 -18.43 -1.22 6.73
CA THR A 72 -18.49 0.22 7.00
C THR A 72 -17.21 0.67 7.68
N VAL A 73 -16.62 1.74 7.16
CA VAL A 73 -15.42 2.36 7.72
C VAL A 73 -15.86 3.53 8.60
N LEU A 74 -15.44 3.52 9.86
CA LEU A 74 -15.68 4.61 10.80
C LEU A 74 -14.46 5.52 10.85
N GLU A 75 -14.68 6.81 11.14
CA GLU A 75 -13.60 7.74 11.43
C GLU A 75 -12.86 7.34 12.72
N GLY A 76 -11.55 7.60 12.75
CA GLY A 76 -10.69 7.24 13.87
C GLY A 76 -9.74 6.08 13.54
N GLU A 77 -9.23 5.44 14.60
CA GLU A 77 -8.30 4.32 14.47
C GLU A 77 -9.06 3.01 14.21
N VAL A 78 -8.72 2.34 13.10
CA VAL A 78 -9.33 1.09 12.68
C VAL A 78 -8.26 0.04 12.46
N ALA A 79 -8.39 -1.10 13.13
CA ALA A 79 -7.53 -2.25 12.91
C ALA A 79 -7.85 -2.88 11.55
N MET A 80 -6.86 -3.01 10.67
CA MET A 80 -7.11 -3.54 9.31
C MET A 80 -7.70 -4.96 9.35
N GLU A 81 -7.38 -5.74 10.38
CA GLU A 81 -7.89 -7.09 10.61
C GLU A 81 -9.42 -7.13 10.71
N SER A 82 -10.06 -6.06 11.21
CA SER A 82 -11.52 -6.00 11.31
C SER A 82 -12.22 -6.00 9.96
N PHE A 83 -11.46 -5.74 8.87
CA PHE A 83 -11.99 -5.79 7.51
C PHE A 83 -12.04 -7.21 6.90
N PHE A 84 -11.51 -8.22 7.59
CA PHE A 84 -11.47 -9.60 7.08
C PHE A 84 -12.29 -10.53 7.97
N THR A 85 -13.61 -10.48 7.80
CA THR A 85 -14.56 -11.28 8.59
C THR A 85 -14.74 -12.71 8.08
N GLU A 86 -14.23 -13.02 6.89
CA GLU A 86 -14.30 -14.35 6.26
C GLU A 86 -13.00 -15.12 6.48
N GLU A 87 -13.09 -16.45 6.62
CA GLU A 87 -11.92 -17.32 6.49
C GLU A 87 -11.31 -17.10 5.11
N MET A 88 -10.10 -16.54 5.09
CA MET A 88 -9.47 -16.11 3.86
C MET A 88 -8.93 -17.32 3.10
N GLU A 89 -9.76 -17.99 2.31
CA GLU A 89 -9.36 -19.12 1.47
C GLU A 89 -8.07 -18.77 0.67
N GLU A 90 -7.10 -19.68 0.71
CA GLU A 90 -5.69 -19.40 0.36
C GLU A 90 -5.41 -19.37 -1.15
N THR A 91 -6.43 -19.45 -2.02
CA THR A 91 -6.21 -19.81 -3.42
C THR A 91 -6.31 -18.65 -4.42
N SER A 92 -6.85 -17.49 -4.01
CA SER A 92 -7.08 -16.36 -4.93
C SER A 92 -6.45 -15.05 -4.47
N GLU A 93 -6.00 -14.26 -5.46
CA GLU A 93 -5.61 -12.88 -5.24
C GLU A 93 -6.88 -12.04 -5.09
N THR A 94 -6.93 -11.26 -4.02
CA THR A 94 -8.11 -10.47 -3.66
C THR A 94 -7.71 -9.01 -3.50
N GLN A 95 -8.61 -8.11 -3.89
CA GLN A 95 -8.41 -6.68 -3.78
C GLN A 95 -9.57 -6.05 -3.00
N TRP A 96 -9.29 -4.98 -2.26
CA TRP A 96 -10.27 -4.17 -1.56
C TRP A 96 -10.08 -2.70 -1.88
N THR A 97 -11.19 -1.98 -2.01
CA THR A 97 -11.19 -0.54 -2.28
C THR A 97 -12.31 0.17 -1.55
N PHE A 98 -12.18 1.50 -1.41
CA PHE A 98 -13.20 2.32 -0.77
C PHE A 98 -14.29 2.74 -1.77
N TYR A 99 -15.53 2.78 -1.29
CA TYR A 99 -16.69 3.20 -2.03
C TYR A 99 -17.54 4.16 -1.20
N ASP A 100 -18.23 5.06 -1.89
CA ASP A 100 -19.22 5.94 -1.32
C ASP A 100 -20.60 5.25 -1.20
N PRO A 101 -21.59 5.90 -0.57
CA PRO A 101 -22.94 5.33 -0.43
C PRO A 101 -23.64 5.05 -1.76
N THR A 102 -23.24 5.73 -2.83
CA THR A 102 -23.79 5.59 -4.18
C THR A 102 -23.12 4.47 -4.97
N GLY A 103 -22.08 3.84 -4.40
CA GLY A 103 -21.32 2.77 -5.05
C GLY A 103 -20.19 3.26 -5.96
N LYS A 104 -19.85 4.55 -5.90
CA LYS A 104 -18.71 5.12 -6.62
C LYS A 104 -17.42 4.89 -5.84
N GLN A 105 -16.38 4.45 -6.53
CA GLN A 105 -15.07 4.22 -5.91
C GLN A 105 -14.43 5.55 -5.46
N ILE A 106 -13.87 5.53 -4.26
CA ILE A 106 -13.17 6.64 -3.62
C ILE A 106 -11.68 6.30 -3.54
N PHE A 107 -10.84 7.33 -3.70
CA PHE A 107 -9.39 7.22 -3.61
C PHE A 107 -8.88 8.20 -2.55
N PRO A 108 -8.80 7.78 -1.26
CA PRO A 108 -8.30 8.64 -0.19
C PRO A 108 -6.81 8.94 -0.39
N LEU A 109 -6.32 9.97 0.29
CA LEU A 109 -4.88 10.19 0.39
C LEU A 109 -4.33 9.32 1.50
N VAL A 110 -3.21 8.69 1.22
CA VAL A 110 -2.44 7.95 2.20
C VAL A 110 -1.17 8.70 2.52
N SER A 111 -0.84 8.79 3.79
CA SER A 111 0.45 9.29 4.25
C SER A 111 0.89 8.57 5.53
N TRP A 112 2.19 8.59 5.75
CA TRP A 112 2.86 8.16 6.97
C TRP A 112 4.09 9.04 7.19
N GLU A 113 4.72 8.92 8.36
CA GLU A 113 5.87 9.76 8.71
C GLU A 113 6.99 9.65 7.67
N GLY A 114 7.48 10.80 7.20
CA GLY A 114 8.54 10.88 6.19
C GLY A 114 8.12 10.54 4.75
N SER A 115 6.84 10.31 4.47
CA SER A 115 6.35 10.08 3.09
C SER A 115 5.60 11.27 2.51
N GLU A 116 5.71 11.43 1.18
CA GLU A 116 4.82 12.33 0.44
C GLU A 116 3.42 11.70 0.34
N PRO A 117 2.34 12.50 0.50
CA PRO A 117 0.97 11.99 0.35
C PRO A 117 0.73 11.37 -1.04
N MET A 118 0.32 10.11 -1.04
CA MET A 118 -0.02 9.36 -2.24
C MET A 118 -1.52 9.10 -2.29
N VAL A 119 -2.03 8.78 -3.47
CA VAL A 119 -3.43 8.34 -3.64
C VAL A 119 -3.49 6.85 -3.35
N PHE A 120 -4.33 6.47 -2.40
CA PHE A 120 -4.65 5.06 -2.15
C PHE A 120 -5.54 4.54 -3.27
N VAL A 121 -5.06 3.53 -3.98
CA VAL A 121 -5.82 2.87 -5.06
C VAL A 121 -6.55 1.67 -4.51
N SER A 122 -5.84 0.78 -3.83
CA SER A 122 -6.39 -0.46 -3.29
C SER A 122 -5.50 -1.13 -2.25
N LEU A 123 -6.10 -2.04 -1.48
CA LEU A 123 -5.41 -3.07 -0.73
C LEU A 123 -5.48 -4.38 -1.50
N VAL A 124 -4.40 -5.13 -1.55
CA VAL A 124 -4.30 -6.41 -2.26
C VAL A 124 -3.78 -7.47 -1.30
N ARG A 125 -4.37 -8.66 -1.34
CA ARG A 125 -3.85 -9.89 -0.74
C ARG A 125 -3.43 -10.81 -1.87
N SER A 126 -2.14 -11.13 -1.92
CA SER A 126 -1.60 -12.12 -2.86
C SER A 126 -2.08 -13.53 -2.55
N LYS A 127 -1.94 -14.44 -3.52
CA LYS A 127 -2.18 -15.89 -3.33
C LYS A 127 -1.35 -16.52 -2.21
N ARG A 128 -0.25 -15.89 -1.80
CA ARG A 128 0.61 -16.35 -0.69
C ARG A 128 0.21 -15.75 0.67
N GLY A 129 -0.95 -15.11 0.75
CA GLY A 129 -1.45 -14.44 1.95
C GLY A 129 -0.74 -13.14 2.32
N GLN A 130 0.19 -12.65 1.48
CA GLN A 130 0.88 -11.39 1.74
C GLN A 130 -0.01 -10.19 1.36
N PHE A 131 -0.06 -9.19 2.23
CA PHE A 131 -0.76 -7.94 1.98
C PHE A 131 0.14 -6.90 1.33
N GLY A 132 -0.44 -6.09 0.45
CA GLY A 132 0.20 -4.92 -0.13
C GLY A 132 -0.83 -3.84 -0.46
N VAL A 133 -0.38 -2.60 -0.55
CA VAL A 133 -1.18 -1.44 -0.96
C VAL A 133 -0.71 -0.93 -2.32
N GLN A 134 -1.65 -0.70 -3.22
CA GLN A 134 -1.41 -0.02 -4.49
C GLN A 134 -1.60 1.48 -4.26
N LEU A 135 -0.52 2.24 -4.47
CA LEU A 135 -0.50 3.68 -4.28
C LEU A 135 -0.14 4.37 -5.61
N GLN A 136 -0.67 5.57 -5.82
CA GLN A 136 -0.34 6.39 -6.96
C GLN A 136 0.21 7.74 -6.50
N ARG A 137 1.39 8.13 -6.99
CA ARG A 137 1.95 9.45 -6.72
C ARG A 137 1.21 10.51 -7.55
N LYS A 138 0.74 11.56 -6.88
CA LYS A 138 -0.04 12.63 -7.53
C LYS A 138 0.72 13.40 -8.61
N LYS A 139 2.02 13.64 -8.39
CA LYS A 139 2.83 14.53 -9.21
C LYS A 139 2.99 14.04 -10.65
N ASP A 140 3.15 12.74 -10.83
CA ASP A 140 3.46 12.12 -12.12
C ASP A 140 2.59 10.91 -12.46
N GLY A 141 1.66 10.54 -11.58
CA GLY A 141 0.75 9.42 -11.79
C GLY A 141 1.41 8.05 -11.68
N ALA A 142 2.67 7.97 -11.22
CA ALA A 142 3.39 6.71 -11.07
C ALA A 142 2.72 5.81 -10.03
N TYR A 143 2.57 4.52 -10.37
CA TYR A 143 2.00 3.51 -9.49
C TYR A 143 3.10 2.76 -8.74
N PHE A 144 2.84 2.52 -7.47
CA PHE A 144 3.72 1.80 -6.56
C PHE A 144 2.94 0.70 -5.86
N PHE A 145 3.60 -0.43 -5.65
CA PHE A 145 3.08 -1.51 -4.83
C PHE A 145 3.94 -1.63 -3.59
N TYR A 146 3.37 -1.30 -2.43
CA TYR A 146 4.06 -1.44 -1.15
C TYR A 146 3.55 -2.67 -0.44
N ARG A 147 4.46 -3.54 0.01
CA ARG A 147 4.08 -4.61 0.95
C ARG A 147 3.64 -3.95 2.26
N THR A 148 2.54 -4.42 2.85
CA THR A 148 2.04 -3.92 4.13
C THR A 148 1.79 -5.05 5.12
N LYS A 149 1.89 -4.73 6.41
CA LYS A 149 1.32 -5.54 7.48
C LYS A 149 -0.11 -5.10 7.77
N LEU A 150 -0.85 -5.88 8.54
CA LEU A 150 -2.16 -5.52 9.08
C LEU A 150 -1.98 -4.56 10.26
N ALA A 151 -1.49 -3.35 9.98
CA ALA A 151 -1.34 -2.29 10.97
C ALA A 151 -2.63 -1.47 11.10
N ASN A 152 -2.71 -0.65 12.15
CA ASN A 152 -3.85 0.25 12.34
C ASN A 152 -3.83 1.38 11.30
N TRP A 153 -5.02 1.70 10.81
CA TRP A 153 -5.28 2.84 9.94
C TRP A 153 -5.95 3.94 10.75
N VAL A 154 -5.49 5.18 10.57
CA VAL A 154 -6.14 6.36 11.12
C VAL A 154 -6.94 7.02 10.00
N VAL A 155 -8.25 6.87 10.05
CA VAL A 155 -9.22 7.41 9.10
C VAL A 155 -9.60 8.83 9.51
N MET A 156 -9.32 9.81 8.64
CA MET A 156 -9.47 11.25 8.89
C MET A 156 -10.19 12.02 7.79
#